data_AF-A0A7L0N785-F1
#
_entry.id   AF-A0A7L0N785-F1
#
_cell.length_a   1.000
_cell.length_b   1.000
_cell.length_c   1.000
_cell.angle_alpha   90.00
_cell.angle_beta   90.00
_cell.angle_gamma   90.00
#
_symmetry.space_group_name_H-M   'P 1'
#
loop_
_entity.id
_entity.type
_entity.pdbx_description
1 polymer ?
#
loop_
_entity_poly.entity_id
_entity_poly.type
_entity_poly.pdbx_seq_one_letter_code
_entity_poly.pdbx_strand_id
1 'polypeptide(L)'
;QMCEKFTVCENSTEMLLENNLSLPKVTEEDGCILSCNFLTFLSFQEKCLRKISSGLYTFRTYLKYVQETFTSENQNIESLSYSTEQLAHTIKQMVIDPEEVFIPDAATQESLHRKLKSSKTWIGKITTHLILRNFTSFMEKTVRAVRYLKNTRIFSA
;
A
#
# COMPACT_ATOMS: atom_id res chain seq x y z
N GLN A 1 13.25 9.51 11.25
CA GLN A 1 13.24 10.63 10.28
C GLN A 1 11.97 11.47 10.31
N MET A 2 10.80 11.00 9.87
CA MET A 2 9.60 11.85 9.83
C MET A 2 9.16 12.36 11.21
N CYS A 3 9.12 11.45 12.19
CA CYS A 3 8.84 11.76 13.59
C CYS A 3 9.78 12.83 14.17
N GLU A 4 11.07 12.69 13.91
CA GLU A 4 12.11 13.63 14.38
C GLU A 4 11.98 15.00 13.69
N LYS A 5 11.64 15.02 12.40
CA LYS A 5 11.57 16.25 11.58
C LYS A 5 10.25 17.02 11.75
N PHE A 6 9.15 16.34 12.08
CA PHE A 6 7.82 16.97 12.10
C PHE A 6 7.05 16.82 13.42
N THR A 7 7.61 16.14 14.43
CA THR A 7 6.99 15.92 15.75
C THR A 7 5.59 15.28 15.73
N VAL A 8 5.17 14.72 14.59
CA VAL A 8 3.93 13.96 14.40
C VAL A 8 4.28 12.48 14.39
N CYS A 9 3.82 11.75 15.41
CA CYS A 9 4.16 10.34 15.66
C CYS A 9 2.95 9.51 16.08
N GLU A 10 3.12 8.19 16.19
CA GLU A 10 2.05 7.20 16.31
C GLU A 10 1.00 7.47 17.42
N ASN A 11 1.39 8.16 18.49
CA ASN A 11 0.51 8.48 19.63
C ASN A 11 0.09 9.95 19.71
N SER A 12 0.37 10.75 18.68
CA SER A 12 0.05 12.17 18.69
C SER A 12 -1.45 12.36 18.39
N THR A 13 -2.12 13.27 19.08
CA THR A 13 -3.58 13.50 18.97
C THR A 13 -3.99 13.96 17.56
N GLU A 14 -3.02 14.44 16.78
CA GLU A 14 -3.13 14.78 15.37
C GLU A 14 -3.48 13.57 14.47
N MET A 15 -3.24 12.34 14.93
CA MET A 15 -3.69 11.10 14.27
C MET A 15 -5.20 10.89 14.33
N LEU A 16 -5.90 11.59 15.23
CA LEU A 16 -7.36 11.51 15.38
C LEU A 16 -8.11 12.37 14.36
N LEU A 17 -7.39 13.17 13.56
CA LEU A 17 -7.98 13.88 12.43
C LEU A 17 -8.38 12.86 11.36
N GLU A 18 -9.69 12.62 11.26
CA GLU A 18 -10.28 11.87 10.15
C GLU A 18 -9.85 12.51 8.83
N ASN A 19 -8.89 11.86 8.18
CA ASN A 19 -8.59 12.15 6.79
C ASN A 19 -9.38 11.16 5.95
N ASN A 20 -10.22 11.69 5.04
CA ASN A 20 -11.05 10.94 4.09
C ASN A 20 -10.20 10.28 2.98
N LEU A 21 -9.09 9.66 3.35
CA LEU A 21 -8.14 8.97 2.49
C LEU A 21 -8.55 7.50 2.38
N SER A 22 -8.88 7.09 1.16
CA SER A 22 -9.16 5.69 0.82
C SER A 22 -7.86 4.90 0.64
N LEU A 23 -7.09 4.73 1.73
CA LEU A 23 -5.82 4.00 1.68
C LEU A 23 -6.07 2.49 1.51
N PRO A 24 -5.26 1.79 0.70
CA PRO A 24 -5.37 0.34 0.57
C PRO A 24 -5.17 -0.36 1.91
N LYS A 25 -6.06 -1.31 2.22
CA LYS A 25 -6.01 -2.15 3.42
C LYS A 25 -6.29 -3.59 3.03
N VAL A 26 -5.59 -4.50 3.70
CA VAL A 26 -5.89 -5.94 3.66
C VAL A 26 -6.82 -6.27 4.81
N THR A 27 -8.02 -6.78 4.48
CA THR A 27 -9.06 -7.24 5.41
C THR A 27 -9.17 -8.77 5.41
N GLU A 28 -10.01 -9.33 6.28
CA GLU A 28 -10.24 -10.78 6.34
C GLU A 28 -10.88 -11.30 5.04
N GLU A 29 -11.78 -10.52 4.46
CA GLU A 29 -12.48 -10.85 3.22
C GLU A 29 -11.56 -10.95 1.99
N ASP A 30 -10.39 -10.32 2.05
CA ASP A 30 -9.40 -10.35 0.97
C ASP A 30 -8.68 -11.71 0.86
N GLY A 31 -8.95 -12.65 1.78
CA GLY A 31 -8.37 -14.00 1.75
C GLY A 31 -6.89 -14.04 2.13
N CYS A 32 -6.30 -12.92 2.56
CA CYS A 32 -4.89 -12.82 2.95
C CYS A 32 -4.63 -13.13 4.44
N ILE A 33 -5.68 -13.23 5.25
CA ILE A 33 -5.57 -13.44 6.70
C ILE A 33 -5.67 -14.93 6.98
N LEU A 34 -4.71 -15.42 7.76
CA LEU A 34 -4.55 -16.82 8.17
C LEU A 34 -5.66 -17.23 9.15
N SER A 35 -6.90 -17.31 8.70
CA SER A 35 -7.93 -18.09 9.38
C SER A 35 -7.85 -19.53 8.85
N CYS A 36 -7.82 -20.50 9.75
CA CYS A 36 -7.37 -21.88 9.51
C CYS A 36 -8.08 -22.67 8.39
N ASN A 37 -9.17 -22.15 7.80
CA ASN A 37 -9.98 -22.86 6.79
C ASN A 37 -10.05 -22.18 5.41
N PHE A 38 -9.55 -20.95 5.24
CA PHE A 38 -9.78 -20.17 4.01
C PHE A 38 -8.72 -20.40 2.92
N LEU A 39 -7.50 -20.73 3.30
CA LEU A 39 -6.35 -20.68 2.39
C LEU A 39 -6.05 -22.00 1.66
N THR A 40 -6.89 -23.03 1.80
CA THR A 40 -6.80 -24.28 1.03
C THR A 40 -7.41 -24.18 -0.36
N PHE A 41 -8.22 -23.14 -0.63
CA PHE A 41 -8.81 -22.94 -1.96
C PHE A 41 -8.02 -21.89 -2.75
N LEU A 42 -7.68 -22.26 -3.99
CA LEU A 42 -6.93 -21.43 -4.93
C LEU A 42 -7.54 -20.04 -5.13
N SER A 43 -8.87 -19.94 -5.07
CA SER A 43 -9.62 -18.68 -5.23
C SER A 43 -9.29 -17.62 -4.16
N PHE A 44 -9.04 -18.02 -2.91
CA PHE A 44 -8.66 -17.06 -1.87
C PHE A 44 -7.20 -16.62 -2.00
N GLN A 45 -6.34 -17.51 -2.46
CA GLN A 45 -4.94 -17.20 -2.73
C GLN A 45 -4.83 -16.17 -3.88
N GLU A 46 -5.61 -16.39 -4.94
CA GLU A 46 -5.70 -15.46 -6.07
C GLU A 46 -6.29 -14.10 -5.65
N LYS A 47 -7.41 -14.11 -4.91
CA LYS A 47 -8.01 -12.87 -4.38
C LYS A 47 -7.01 -12.08 -3.53
N CYS A 48 -6.22 -12.78 -2.72
CA CYS A 48 -5.18 -12.16 -1.91
C CYS A 48 -4.07 -11.53 -2.76
N LEU A 49 -3.51 -12.27 -3.73
CA LEU A 49 -2.46 -11.75 -4.62
C LEU A 49 -2.95 -10.54 -5.42
N ARG A 50 -4.17 -10.59 -5.95
CA ARG A 50 -4.82 -9.47 -6.64
C ARG A 50 -4.96 -8.26 -5.75
N LYS A 51 -5.44 -8.45 -4.52
CA LYS A 51 -5.61 -7.36 -3.55
C LYS A 51 -4.28 -6.71 -3.22
N ILE A 52 -3.24 -7.52 -2.99
CA ILE A 52 -1.90 -7.04 -2.67
C ILE A 52 -1.34 -6.23 -3.85
N SER A 53 -1.34 -6.80 -5.06
CA SER A 53 -0.79 -6.13 -6.24
C SER A 53 -1.51 -4.80 -6.53
N SER A 54 -2.85 -4.82 -6.52
CA SER A 54 -3.67 -3.61 -6.74
C SER A 54 -3.41 -2.54 -5.68
N GLY A 55 -3.26 -2.96 -4.42
CA GLY A 55 -2.92 -2.07 -3.31
C GLY A 55 -1.54 -1.44 -3.47
N LEU A 56 -0.53 -2.20 -3.90
CA LEU A 56 0.82 -1.69 -4.15
C LEU A 56 0.86 -0.68 -5.30
N TYR A 57 0.16 -0.96 -6.41
CA TYR A 57 0.01 0.00 -7.51
C TYR A 57 -0.66 1.30 -7.04
N THR A 58 -1.64 1.20 -6.15
CA THR A 58 -2.31 2.36 -5.56
C THR A 58 -1.37 3.13 -4.62
N PHE A 59 -0.59 2.43 -3.78
CA PHE A 59 0.39 3.07 -2.90
C PHE A 59 1.48 3.82 -3.64
N ARG A 60 1.89 3.38 -4.83
CA ARG A 60 2.81 4.14 -5.69
C ARG A 60 2.32 5.57 -5.93
N THR A 61 1.03 5.77 -6.16
CA THR A 61 0.44 7.12 -6.34
C THR A 61 0.54 7.95 -5.08
N TYR A 62 0.28 7.36 -3.92
CA TYR A 62 0.43 8.03 -2.63
C TYR A 62 1.90 8.36 -2.31
N LEU A 63 2.84 7.49 -2.68
CA LEU A 63 4.28 7.71 -2.47
C LEU A 63 4.81 8.87 -3.32
N LYS A 64 4.27 9.09 -4.52
CA LYS A 64 4.59 10.32 -5.31
C LYS A 64 4.19 11.59 -4.56
N TYR A 65 3.02 11.62 -3.93
CA TYR A 65 2.63 12.76 -3.08
C TYR A 65 3.56 12.94 -1.88
N VAL A 66 3.95 11.83 -1.24
CA VAL A 66 4.91 11.84 -0.12
C VAL A 66 6.25 12.41 -0.56
N GLN A 67 6.73 12.04 -1.75
CA GLN A 67 7.98 12.53 -2.32
C GLN A 67 7.99 14.05 -2.49
N GLU A 68 6.89 14.61 -3.00
CA GLU A 68 6.71 16.05 -3.19
C GLU A 68 6.58 16.82 -1.86
N THR A 69 6.00 16.18 -0.84
CA THR A 69 5.75 16.83 0.46
C THR A 69 6.92 16.67 1.43
N PHE A 70 7.65 15.56 1.35
CA PHE A 70 8.77 15.22 2.21
C PHE A 70 10.10 15.24 1.44
N THR A 71 10.36 16.38 0.80
CA THR A 71 11.52 16.61 -0.08
C THR A 71 12.87 16.30 0.55
N SER A 72 13.00 16.42 1.88
CA SER A 72 14.23 16.08 2.60
C SER A 72 14.63 14.59 2.54
N GLU A 73 13.70 13.71 2.14
CA GLU A 73 13.93 12.26 1.97
C GLU A 73 13.61 11.82 0.53
N ASN A 74 13.70 12.74 -0.45
CA ASN A 74 13.28 12.51 -1.83
C ASN A 74 13.84 11.20 -2.42
N GLN A 75 15.16 10.99 -2.30
CA GLN A 75 15.83 9.77 -2.81
C GLN A 75 15.31 8.49 -2.15
N ASN A 76 15.06 8.52 -0.84
CA ASN A 76 14.54 7.37 -0.10
C ASN A 76 13.10 7.04 -0.53
N ILE A 77 12.26 8.06 -0.72
CA ILE A 77 10.88 7.87 -1.18
C ILE A 77 10.83 7.44 -2.65
N GLU A 78 11.72 7.94 -3.50
CA GLU A 78 11.85 7.52 -4.90
C GLU A 78 12.23 6.04 -4.99
N SER A 79 13.26 5.61 -4.25
CA SER A 79 13.66 4.20 -4.17
C SER A 79 12.54 3.32 -3.63
N LEU A 80 11.80 3.80 -2.62
CA LEU A 80 10.64 3.10 -2.06
C LEU A 80 9.51 2.95 -3.08
N SER A 81 9.20 4.01 -3.81
CA SER A 81 8.17 4.04 -4.87
C SER A 81 8.53 3.06 -6.00
N TYR A 82 9.78 3.10 -6.47
CA TYR A 82 10.28 2.17 -7.48
C TYR A 82 10.21 0.71 -7.00
N SER A 83 10.69 0.43 -5.79
CA SER A 83 10.65 -0.93 -5.21
C SER A 83 9.21 -1.44 -5.01
N THR A 84 8.29 -0.54 -4.64
CA THR A 84 6.86 -0.84 -4.51
C THR A 84 6.25 -1.22 -5.85
N GLU A 85 6.59 -0.51 -6.93
CA GLU A 85 6.13 -0.81 -8.29
C GLU A 85 6.68 -2.16 -8.78
N GLN A 86 7.96 -2.44 -8.54
CA GLN A 86 8.56 -3.74 -8.89
C GLN A 86 7.91 -4.90 -8.13
N LEU A 87 7.62 -4.72 -6.84
CA LEU A 87 6.90 -5.72 -6.06
C LEU A 87 5.46 -5.90 -6.57
N ALA A 88 4.75 -4.81 -6.89
CA ALA A 88 3.41 -4.86 -7.45
C ALA A 88 3.36 -5.68 -8.74
N HIS A 89 4.33 -5.43 -9.63
CA HIS A 89 4.48 -6.15 -10.89
C HIS A 89 4.80 -7.63 -10.65
N THR A 90 5.75 -7.93 -9.77
CA THR A 90 6.13 -9.30 -9.42
C THR A 90 4.94 -10.11 -8.90
N ILE A 91 4.12 -9.51 -8.02
CA ILE A 91 2.92 -10.14 -7.47
C ILE A 91 1.83 -10.26 -8.53
N LYS A 92 1.66 -9.28 -9.44
CA LYS A 92 0.73 -9.37 -10.58
C LYS A 92 1.03 -10.61 -11.44
N GLN A 93 2.31 -10.93 -11.67
CA GLN A 93 2.71 -12.13 -12.43
C GLN A 93 2.41 -13.46 -11.71
N MET A 94 2.12 -13.43 -10.41
CA MET A 94 1.72 -14.62 -9.64
C MET A 94 0.20 -14.84 -9.64
N VAL A 95 -0.58 -13.87 -10.12
CA VAL A 95 -2.04 -13.99 -10.26
C VAL A 95 -2.36 -14.82 -11.50
N ILE A 96 -3.38 -15.67 -11.43
CA ILE A 96 -3.81 -16.51 -12.56
C ILE A 96 -4.32 -15.67 -13.72
N ASP A 97 -5.16 -14.66 -13.42
CA ASP A 97 -5.55 -13.61 -14.35
C ASP A 97 -4.96 -12.24 -13.95
N PRO A 98 -3.78 -11.87 -14.50
CA PRO A 98 -3.14 -10.60 -14.23
C PRO A 98 -3.95 -9.37 -14.66
N GLU A 99 -4.92 -9.51 -15.56
CA GLU A 99 -5.72 -8.39 -16.08
C GLU A 99 -6.82 -7.95 -15.10
N GLU A 100 -7.19 -8.80 -14.15
CA GLU A 100 -8.09 -8.44 -13.05
C GLU A 100 -7.42 -7.64 -11.92
N VAL A 101 -6.13 -7.35 -12.04
CA VAL A 101 -5.39 -6.47 -11.12
C VAL A 101 -5.73 -5.02 -11.43
N PHE A 102 -6.27 -4.31 -10.44
CA PHE A 102 -6.55 -2.89 -10.59
C PHE A 102 -5.26 -2.08 -10.55
N ILE A 103 -4.99 -1.36 -11.64
CA ILE A 103 -3.90 -0.39 -11.76
C ILE A 103 -4.54 0.98 -11.95
N PRO A 104 -4.33 1.95 -11.03
CA PRO A 104 -4.90 3.29 -11.18
C PRO A 104 -4.43 3.93 -12.49
N ASP A 105 -5.39 4.33 -13.33
CA ASP A 105 -5.10 5.06 -14.58
C ASP A 105 -4.63 6.50 -14.30
N ALA A 106 -4.16 7.20 -15.34
CA ALA A 106 -3.65 8.55 -15.20
C ALA A 106 -4.69 9.52 -14.59
N ALA A 107 -5.96 9.39 -14.97
CA ALA A 107 -7.04 10.24 -14.48
C ALA A 107 -7.32 10.03 -12.98
N THR A 108 -7.32 8.77 -12.53
CA THR A 108 -7.49 8.38 -11.13
C THR A 108 -6.30 8.87 -10.30
N GLN A 109 -5.09 8.72 -10.82
CA GLN A 109 -3.88 9.22 -10.17
C GLN A 109 -3.92 10.74 -9.99
N GLU A 110 -4.28 11.47 -11.03
CA GLU A 110 -4.36 12.94 -11.00
C GLU A 110 -5.48 13.44 -10.09
N SER A 111 -6.65 12.79 -10.12
CA SER A 111 -7.76 13.10 -9.21
C SER A 111 -7.36 12.93 -7.74
N LEU A 112 -6.70 11.81 -7.42
CA LEU A 112 -6.19 11.56 -6.08
C LEU A 112 -5.12 12.58 -5.68
N HIS A 113 -4.19 12.89 -6.57
CA HIS A 113 -3.13 13.87 -6.32
C HIS A 113 -3.68 15.28 -6.06
N ARG A 114 -4.66 15.73 -6.86
CA ARG A 114 -5.38 16.99 -6.63
C ARG A 114 -6.07 17.02 -5.27
N LYS A 115 -6.74 15.92 -4.88
CA LYS A 115 -7.39 15.78 -3.57
C LYS A 115 -6.38 15.87 -2.41
N LEU A 116 -5.19 15.32 -2.58
CA LEU A 116 -4.11 15.38 -1.58
C LEU A 116 -3.49 16.79 -1.49
N LYS A 117 -3.36 17.49 -2.62
CA LYS A 117 -2.76 18.84 -2.70
C LYS A 117 -3.67 19.99 -2.28
N SER A 118 -4.99 19.83 -2.32
CA SER A 118 -5.93 20.88 -1.90
C SER A 118 -5.89 21.16 -0.39
N SER A 119 -5.12 20.37 0.37
CA SER A 119 -5.03 20.47 1.83
C SER A 119 -3.92 21.42 2.31
N LYS A 120 -4.10 22.04 3.48
CA LYS A 120 -3.10 22.96 4.09
C LYS A 120 -1.78 22.23 4.37
N THR A 121 -0.64 22.94 4.34
CA THR A 121 0.71 22.37 4.55
C THR A 121 0.86 21.53 5.82
N TRP A 122 0.23 21.94 6.94
CA TRP A 122 0.17 21.16 8.18
C TRP A 122 -0.53 19.80 7.99
N ILE A 123 -1.66 19.79 7.29
CA ILE A 123 -2.39 18.57 6.95
C ILE A 123 -1.60 17.72 5.96
N GLY A 124 -0.76 18.33 5.11
CA GLY A 124 0.15 17.59 4.24
C GLY A 124 1.15 16.73 5.02
N LYS A 125 1.72 17.25 6.11
CA LYS A 125 2.61 16.48 6.99
C LYS A 125 1.91 15.31 7.66
N ILE A 126 0.69 15.54 8.19
CA ILE A 126 -0.14 14.49 8.80
C ILE A 126 -0.53 13.43 7.76
N THR A 127 -0.97 13.85 6.58
CA THR A 127 -1.30 12.99 5.45
C THR A 127 -0.11 12.10 5.07
N THR A 128 1.08 12.69 4.98
CA THR A 128 2.31 11.95 4.67
C THR A 128 2.57 10.89 5.73
N HIS A 129 2.42 11.22 7.02
CA HIS A 129 2.59 10.27 8.10
C HIS A 129 1.57 9.12 8.02
N LEU A 130 0.30 9.44 7.81
CA LEU A 130 -0.76 8.44 7.67
C LEU A 130 -0.53 7.49 6.50
N ILE A 131 -0.06 8.01 5.35
CA ILE A 131 0.31 7.21 4.19
C ILE A 131 1.43 6.24 4.56
N LEU A 132 2.53 6.72 5.15
CA LEU A 132 3.68 5.88 5.49
C LEU A 132 3.32 4.82 6.54
N ARG A 133 2.54 5.20 7.57
CA ARG A 133 2.08 4.25 8.61
C ARG A 133 1.19 3.16 8.02
N ASN A 134 0.22 3.52 7.18
CA ASN A 134 -0.65 2.54 6.53
C ASN A 134 0.13 1.67 5.54
N PHE A 135 1.10 2.24 4.81
CA PHE A 135 1.98 1.51 3.92
C PHE A 135 2.78 0.45 4.69
N THR A 136 3.38 0.80 5.84
CA THR A 136 4.08 -0.17 6.70
C THR A 136 3.16 -1.30 7.14
N SER A 137 1.96 -0.98 7.66
CA SER A 137 1.00 -2.01 8.08
C SER A 137 0.54 -2.90 6.92
N PHE A 138 0.36 -2.32 5.73
CA PHE A 138 0.03 -3.07 4.52
C PHE A 138 1.16 -4.01 4.11
N MET A 139 2.41 -3.55 4.19
CA MET A 139 3.60 -4.34 3.88
C MET A 139 3.82 -5.49 4.86
N GLU A 140 3.59 -5.29 6.16
CA GLU A 140 3.65 -6.36 7.16
C GLU A 140 2.66 -7.49 6.86
N LYS A 141 1.43 -7.13 6.48
CA LYS A 141 0.41 -8.11 6.06
C LYS A 141 0.79 -8.79 4.75
N THR A 142 1.31 -8.03 3.80
CA THR A 142 1.80 -8.54 2.50
C THR A 142 2.90 -9.58 2.68
N VAL A 143 3.91 -9.30 3.51
CA VAL A 143 5.01 -10.23 3.79
C VAL A 143 4.50 -11.54 4.40
N ARG A 144 3.56 -11.46 5.36
CA ARG A 144 2.96 -12.67 5.96
C ARG A 144 2.20 -13.49 4.93
N ALA A 145 1.36 -12.84 4.11
CA ALA A 145 0.58 -13.50 3.07
C ALA A 145 1.48 -14.18 2.02
N VAL A 146 2.44 -13.45 1.45
CA VAL A 146 3.36 -13.99 0.42
C VAL A 146 4.19 -15.16 0.97
N ARG A 147 4.69 -15.07 2.21
CA ARG A 147 5.41 -16.20 2.84
C ARG A 147 4.55 -17.44 2.96
N TYR A 148 3.28 -17.27 3.34
CA TYR A 148 2.35 -18.38 3.44
C TYR A 148 2.09 -19.00 2.06
N LEU A 149 1.76 -18.18 1.06
CA LEU A 149 1.50 -18.62 -0.31
C LEU A 149 2.70 -19.38 -0.91
N LYS A 150 3.92 -18.94 -0.58
CA LYS A 150 5.15 -19.64 -0.95
C LYS A 150 5.21 -21.05 -0.37
N ASN A 151 4.80 -21.23 0.88
CA ASN A 151 4.87 -22.49 1.59
C ASN A 151 3.71 -23.45 1.24
N THR A 152 2.56 -22.96 0.77
CA THR A 152 1.37 -23.77 0.47
C THR A 152 1.27 -24.31 -0.97
N ARG A 153 2.36 -24.27 -1.74
CA ARG A 153 2.45 -24.79 -3.12
C ARG A 153 1.49 -24.14 -4.11
N ILE A 154 1.79 -22.90 -4.50
CA ILE A 154 1.62 -22.42 -5.89
C ILE A 154 2.98 -22.43 -6.64
N PHE A 155 4.10 -22.42 -5.91
CA PHE A 155 5.44 -22.21 -6.49
C PHE A 155 6.23 -23.49 -6.81
N SER A 156 5.61 -24.67 -6.67
CA SER A 156 6.21 -25.91 -7.15
C SER A 156 5.85 -26.09 -8.63
N ALA A 157 6.66 -25.46 -9.48
CA ALA A 157 6.91 -25.95 -10.84
C ALA A 157 7.67 -27.29 -10.78
#